data_AF-A0A842TRY8-F1
#
_entry.id   AF-A0A842TRY8-F1
#
_cell.length_a   1.000
_cell.length_b   1.000
_cell.length_c   1.000
_cell.angle_alpha   90.00
_cell.angle_beta   90.00
_cell.angle_gamma   90.00
#
_symmetry.space_group_name_H-M   'P 1'
#
loop_
_entity.id
_entity.type
_entity.pdbx_description
1 polymer ?
#
loop_
_entity_poly.entity_id
_entity_poly.type
_entity_poly.pdbx_seq_one_letter_code
_entity_poly.pdbx_strand_id
1 'polypeptide(L)'
;MCEPIDIEEKQLIKIRKKTRKHKYKLLERYIPMWNKILIRKGVKRAIIDTHAGTGLVYDEKKKKKFEGSLLIFLRKTCLIKYNLSFYFIEKNSRNYEVLKRTLQKYRNKELRIPIKKPRREKIEEILGLVKNKIIRYRILN
;
A
#
# COMPACT_ATOMS: atom_id res chain seq x y z
N MET A 1 -15.31 -12.67 5.36
CA MET A 1 -13.84 -12.84 5.50
C MET A 1 -13.27 -12.87 4.10
N CYS A 2 -12.35 -11.98 3.74
CA CYS A 2 -11.73 -11.99 2.42
C CYS A 2 -10.71 -13.12 2.33
N GLU A 3 -10.76 -13.90 1.24
CA GLU A 3 -9.79 -14.94 0.98
C GLU A 3 -8.37 -14.36 0.86
N PRO A 4 -7.36 -15.00 1.45
CA PRO A 4 -5.99 -14.50 1.41
C PRO A 4 -5.52 -14.28 -0.04
N ILE A 5 -4.81 -13.17 -0.26
CA ILE A 5 -4.06 -12.98 -1.50
C ILE A 5 -2.98 -14.07 -1.53
N ASP A 6 -3.02 -14.91 -2.56
CA ASP A 6 -2.11 -16.04 -2.67
C ASP A 6 -0.69 -15.60 -3.08
N ILE A 7 0.13 -15.25 -2.09
CA ILE A 7 1.56 -14.97 -2.24
C ILE A 7 2.30 -15.91 -1.30
N GLU A 8 3.31 -16.62 -1.80
CA GLU A 8 4.05 -17.60 -1.00
C GLU A 8 4.78 -16.92 0.17
N GLU A 9 4.84 -17.59 1.32
CA GLU A 9 5.42 -17.02 2.55
C GLU A 9 6.91 -16.65 2.40
N LYS A 10 7.67 -17.46 1.64
CA LYS A 10 9.09 -17.22 1.32
C LYS A 10 9.33 -15.94 0.51
N GLN A 11 8.28 -15.39 -0.09
CA GLN A 11 8.34 -14.15 -0.87
C GLN A 11 8.01 -12.90 -0.02
N LEU A 12 7.51 -13.08 1.20
CA LEU A 12 7.05 -11.98 2.06
C LEU A 12 8.12 -11.50 3.03
N ILE A 13 8.04 -10.22 3.38
CA ILE A 13 8.82 -9.68 4.50
C ILE A 13 8.37 -10.35 5.80
N LYS A 14 9.34 -10.89 6.53
CA LYS A 14 9.11 -11.56 7.81
C LYS A 14 9.22 -10.60 8.98
N ILE A 15 8.35 -10.78 9.95
CA ILE A 15 8.30 -9.97 11.17
C ILE A 15 8.53 -10.86 12.38
N ARG A 16 9.59 -10.53 13.13
CA ARG A 16 10.00 -11.21 14.37
C ARG A 16 9.71 -10.40 15.64
N LYS A 17 9.72 -9.07 15.52
CA LYS A 17 9.71 -8.14 16.67
C LYS A 17 8.33 -7.54 16.94
N LYS A 18 8.01 -7.35 18.23
CA LYS A 18 6.76 -6.75 18.73
C LYS A 18 6.54 -5.32 18.21
N THR A 19 7.60 -4.53 18.08
CA THR A 19 7.55 -3.13 17.59
C THR A 19 6.97 -3.02 16.19
N ARG A 20 7.35 -3.93 15.27
CA ARG A 20 6.79 -3.96 13.90
C ARG A 20 5.30 -4.25 13.90
N LYS A 21 4.84 -5.14 14.78
CA LYS A 21 3.41 -5.42 14.95
C LYS A 21 2.64 -4.22 15.50
N HIS A 22 3.25 -3.46 16.39
CA HIS A 22 2.65 -2.23 16.92
C HIS A 22 2.43 -1.19 15.83
N LYS A 23 3.39 -1.01 14.90
CA LYS A 23 3.23 -0.15 13.71
C LYS A 23 1.93 -0.44 12.96
N TYR A 24 1.67 -1.69 12.59
CA TYR A 24 0.48 -2.04 11.82
C TYR A 24 -0.82 -1.86 12.60
N LYS A 25 -0.82 -2.21 13.90
CA LYS A 25 -1.98 -1.92 14.79
C LYS A 25 -2.26 -0.43 14.90
N LEU A 26 -1.22 0.40 14.98
CA LEU A 26 -1.36 1.85 15.02
C LEU A 26 -1.98 2.37 13.72
N LEU A 27 -1.47 1.91 12.56
CA LEU A 27 -2.01 2.26 11.25
C LEU A 27 -3.48 1.87 11.10
N GLU A 28 -3.87 0.66 11.52
CA GLU A 28 -5.26 0.21 11.46
C GLU A 28 -6.24 1.11 12.24
N ARG A 29 -5.78 1.74 13.33
CA ARG A 29 -6.57 2.67 14.15
C ARG A 29 -6.54 4.10 13.61
N TYR A 30 -5.36 4.55 13.18
CA TYR A 30 -5.13 5.95 12.85
C TYR A 30 -5.69 6.33 11.47
N ILE A 31 -5.62 5.43 10.49
CA ILE A 31 -6.05 5.70 9.11
C ILE A 31 -7.54 6.07 9.04
N PRO A 32 -8.48 5.34 9.68
CA PRO A 32 -9.89 5.75 9.72
C PRO A 32 -10.12 7.12 10.36
N MET A 33 -9.38 7.45 11.43
CA MET A 33 -9.48 8.75 12.10
C MET A 33 -9.00 9.88 11.19
N TRP A 34 -7.85 9.70 10.54
CA TRP A 34 -7.31 10.63 9.57
C TRP A 34 -8.28 10.85 8.40
N ASN A 35 -8.91 9.78 7.91
CA ASN A 35 -9.94 9.87 6.88
C ASN A 35 -11.11 10.74 7.33
N LYS A 36 -11.65 10.54 8.55
CA LYS A 36 -12.75 11.37 9.09
C LYS A 36 -12.44 12.87 9.10
N ILE A 37 -11.22 13.25 9.48
CA ILE A 37 -10.79 14.65 9.53
C ILE A 37 -10.70 15.25 8.12
N LEU A 38 -10.17 14.49 7.16
CA LEU A 38 -9.81 15.01 5.84
C LEU A 38 -10.93 15.00 4.79
N ILE A 39 -12.02 14.28 5.01
CA ILE A 39 -13.14 14.15 4.04
C ILE A 39 -13.84 15.49 3.75
N ARG A 40 -13.76 16.47 4.65
CA ARG A 40 -14.59 17.69 4.58
C ARG A 40 -14.19 18.71 3.51
N LYS A 41 -13.03 18.59 2.85
CA LYS A 41 -12.48 19.74 2.07
C LYS A 41 -12.29 19.55 0.55
N GLY A 42 -12.69 18.43 -0.06
CA GLY A 42 -12.54 18.24 -1.52
C GLY A 42 -11.09 18.31 -2.04
N VAL A 43 -10.10 18.25 -1.14
CA VAL A 43 -8.69 18.46 -1.43
C VAL A 43 -8.09 17.25 -2.13
N LYS A 44 -7.27 17.49 -3.15
CA LYS A 44 -6.41 16.48 -3.78
C LYS A 44 -5.38 16.00 -2.76
N ARG A 45 -5.35 14.70 -2.52
CA ARG A 45 -4.51 14.08 -1.49
C ARG A 45 -3.59 13.04 -2.10
N ALA A 46 -2.46 12.84 -1.45
CA ALA A 46 -1.51 11.79 -1.79
C ALA A 46 -1.13 11.00 -0.53
N ILE A 47 -1.12 9.68 -0.64
CA ILE A 47 -0.47 8.79 0.33
C ILE A 47 0.84 8.33 -0.30
N ILE A 48 1.93 8.53 0.42
CA ILE A 48 3.27 8.12 -0.01
C ILE A 48 3.79 7.11 1.01
N ASP A 49 3.92 5.85 0.60
CA ASP A 49 4.63 4.83 1.38
C ASP A 49 6.03 4.65 0.77
N THR A 50 7.04 5.18 1.44
CA THR A 50 8.43 5.19 0.95
C THR A 50 9.10 3.83 1.00
N HIS A 51 8.55 2.91 1.80
CA HIS A 51 9.08 1.56 2.04
C HIS A 51 7.91 0.57 2.10
N ALA A 52 7.21 0.45 0.97
CA ALA A 52 5.97 -0.31 0.86
C ALA A 52 6.15 -1.83 1.06
N GLY A 53 7.38 -2.33 0.93
CA GLY A 53 7.69 -3.74 1.12
C GLY A 53 6.99 -4.62 0.10
N THR A 54 6.46 -5.74 0.57
CA THR A 54 5.78 -6.75 -0.25
C THR A 54 4.25 -6.60 -0.28
N GLY A 55 3.71 -5.58 0.40
CA GLY A 55 2.27 -5.32 0.54
C GLY A 55 1.59 -6.24 1.56
N LEU A 56 1.96 -7.52 1.59
CA LEU A 56 1.70 -8.47 2.67
C LEU A 56 2.96 -8.68 3.51
N VAL A 57 2.78 -9.14 4.74
CA VAL A 57 3.86 -9.49 5.66
C VAL A 57 3.55 -10.80 6.38
N TYR A 58 4.59 -11.50 6.82
CA TYR A 58 4.46 -12.79 7.51
C TYR A 58 4.91 -12.67 8.97
N ASP A 59 4.04 -13.02 9.92
CA ASP A 59 4.36 -13.12 11.34
C ASP A 59 4.94 -14.51 11.59
N GLU A 60 6.26 -14.61 11.76
CA GLU A 60 6.92 -15.90 12.00
C GLU A 60 6.48 -16.53 13.32
N LYS A 61 6.11 -15.74 14.34
CA LYS A 61 5.65 -16.28 15.63
C LYS A 61 4.27 -16.89 15.53
N LYS A 62 3.40 -16.27 14.74
CA LYS A 62 2.01 -16.74 14.56
C LYS A 62 1.83 -17.65 13.36
N LYS A 63 2.86 -17.81 12.52
CA LYS A 63 2.81 -18.49 11.22
C LYS A 63 1.64 -18.01 10.36
N LYS A 64 1.43 -16.68 10.30
CA LYS A 64 0.28 -16.08 9.61
C LYS A 64 0.68 -14.89 8.75
N LYS A 65 0.05 -14.80 7.59
CA LYS A 65 0.11 -13.64 6.69
C LYS A 65 -0.82 -12.55 7.20
N PHE A 66 -0.43 -11.30 7.05
CA PHE A 66 -1.27 -10.14 7.31
C PHE A 66 -0.91 -8.97 6.39
N GLU A 67 -1.81 -8.00 6.33
CA GLU A 67 -1.62 -6.81 5.50
C GLU A 67 -0.49 -5.93 6.03
N GLY A 68 0.38 -5.49 5.10
CA GLY A 68 1.34 -4.43 5.35
C GLY A 68 0.68 -3.05 5.30
N SER A 69 1.48 -1.99 5.50
CA SER A 69 1.02 -0.60 5.57
C SER A 69 0.19 -0.23 4.36
N LEU A 70 0.70 -0.51 3.17
CA LEU A 70 0.04 -0.25 1.90
C LEU A 70 -1.36 -0.87 1.79
N LEU A 71 -1.51 -2.17 2.10
CA LEU A 71 -2.81 -2.82 1.98
C LEU A 71 -3.78 -2.33 3.06
N ILE A 72 -3.29 -2.03 4.26
CA ILE A 72 -4.11 -1.39 5.30
C ILE A 72 -4.60 -0.02 4.82
N PHE A 73 -3.72 0.80 4.23
CA PHE A 73 -4.09 2.10 3.66
C PHE A 73 -5.12 1.95 2.56
N LEU A 74 -4.92 1.03 1.61
CA LEU A 74 -5.89 0.77 0.57
C LEU A 74 -7.21 0.29 1.17
N ARG A 75 -7.25 -0.79 1.94
CA ARG A 75 -8.49 -1.31 2.55
C ARG A 75 -9.25 -0.26 3.38
N LYS A 76 -8.54 0.56 4.16
CA LYS A 76 -9.14 1.56 5.06
C LYS A 76 -9.44 2.90 4.39
N THR A 77 -8.89 3.17 3.20
CA THR A 77 -9.02 4.48 2.51
C THR A 77 -9.67 4.37 1.13
N CYS A 78 -9.61 3.21 0.47
CA CYS A 78 -10.09 2.98 -0.90
C CYS A 78 -11.58 3.22 -1.11
N LEU A 79 -12.39 3.36 -0.06
CA LEU A 79 -13.84 3.52 -0.19
C LEU A 79 -14.34 4.95 0.06
N ILE A 80 -13.45 5.91 0.35
CA ILE A 80 -13.85 7.21 0.92
C ILE A 80 -13.58 8.40 -0.02
N LYS A 81 -14.00 8.30 -1.29
CA LYS A 81 -14.14 9.43 -2.25
C LYS A 81 -12.91 9.88 -3.06
N TYR A 82 -13.28 10.49 -4.18
CA TYR A 82 -12.55 11.19 -5.24
C TYR A 82 -11.26 11.93 -4.82
N ASN A 83 -10.29 12.00 -5.74
CA ASN A 83 -9.05 12.79 -5.66
C ASN A 83 -7.93 12.32 -4.70
N LEU A 84 -7.83 11.02 -4.39
CA LEU A 84 -6.70 10.46 -3.64
C LEU A 84 -5.74 9.69 -4.57
N SER A 85 -4.45 10.03 -4.50
CA SER A 85 -3.37 9.36 -5.22
C SER A 85 -2.52 8.53 -4.27
N PHE A 86 -2.03 7.37 -4.73
CA PHE A 86 -1.17 6.49 -3.94
C PHE A 86 0.19 6.31 -4.63
N TYR A 87 1.25 6.51 -3.85
CA TYR A 87 2.63 6.36 -4.29
C TYR A 87 3.30 5.33 -3.38
N PHE A 88 3.63 4.19 -3.95
CA PHE A 88 4.26 3.09 -3.23
C PHE A 88 5.65 2.87 -3.78
N ILE A 89 6.64 3.11 -2.93
CA ILE A 89 8.05 3.09 -3.30
C ILE A 89 8.67 1.88 -2.62
N GLU A 90 9.45 1.10 -3.38
CA GLU A 90 10.19 -0.03 -2.84
C GLU A 90 11.52 -0.16 -3.59
N LYS A 91 12.62 0.06 -2.88
CA LYS A 91 13.96 0.06 -3.46
C LYS A 91 14.44 -1.36 -3.77
N ASN A 92 14.05 -2.36 -2.98
CA ASN A 92 14.46 -3.74 -3.20
C ASN A 92 13.70 -4.35 -4.38
N SER A 93 14.43 -4.74 -5.43
CA SER A 93 13.89 -5.32 -6.66
C SER A 93 12.96 -6.53 -6.44
N ARG A 94 13.33 -7.43 -5.52
CA ARG A 94 12.54 -8.64 -5.25
C ARG A 94 11.25 -8.29 -4.54
N ASN A 95 11.32 -7.42 -3.54
CA ASN A 95 10.14 -6.96 -2.82
C ASN A 95 9.20 -6.17 -3.74
N TYR A 96 9.76 -5.35 -4.63
CA TYR A 96 9.02 -4.60 -5.64
C TYR A 96 8.22 -5.51 -6.58
N GLU A 97 8.81 -6.59 -7.10
CA GLU A 97 8.07 -7.51 -7.98
C GLU A 97 6.97 -8.28 -7.21
N VAL A 98 7.20 -8.61 -5.94
CA VAL A 98 6.17 -9.18 -5.07
C VAL A 98 5.06 -8.15 -4.82
N LEU A 99 5.41 -6.90 -4.51
CA LEU A 99 4.48 -5.79 -4.28
C LEU A 99 3.55 -5.58 -5.48
N LYS A 100 4.11 -5.57 -6.68
CA LYS A 100 3.37 -5.43 -7.94
C LYS A 100 2.34 -6.55 -8.10
N ARG A 101 2.74 -7.81 -7.85
CA ARG A 101 1.84 -8.97 -7.90
C ARG A 101 0.76 -8.91 -6.81
N THR A 102 1.14 -8.56 -5.58
CA THR A 102 0.21 -8.37 -4.45
C THR A 102 -0.86 -7.35 -4.81
N LEU A 103 -0.47 -6.19 -5.33
CA LEU A 103 -1.40 -5.12 -5.72
C LEU A 103 -2.29 -5.50 -6.90
N GLN A 104 -1.76 -6.22 -7.88
CA GLN A 104 -2.55 -6.74 -8.99
C GLN A 104 -3.62 -7.73 -8.51
N LYS A 105 -3.25 -8.66 -7.62
CA LYS A 105 -4.21 -9.61 -7.03
C LYS A 105 -5.22 -8.89 -6.13
N TYR A 106 -4.77 -7.94 -5.30
CA TYR A 106 -5.65 -7.13 -4.45
C TYR A 106 -6.66 -6.33 -5.28
N ARG A 107 -6.23 -5.72 -6.38
CA ARG A 107 -7.11 -5.02 -7.33
C ARG A 107 -8.22 -5.93 -7.86
N ASN A 108 -7.82 -7.10 -8.35
CA ASN A 108 -8.76 -8.04 -8.97
C ASN A 108 -9.77 -8.59 -7.96
N LYS A 109 -9.35 -8.78 -6.70
CA LYS A 109 -10.20 -9.31 -5.63
C LYS A 109 -11.12 -8.27 -5.00
N GLU A 110 -10.59 -7.10 -4.63
CA GLU A 110 -11.29 -6.20 -3.70
C GLU A 110 -11.70 -4.86 -4.26
N LEU A 111 -11.00 -4.33 -5.27
CA LEU A 111 -11.18 -2.93 -5.64
C LEU A 111 -12.09 -2.72 -6.84
N ARG A 112 -12.20 -3.65 -7.81
CA ARG A 112 -12.95 -3.45 -9.09
C ARG A 112 -12.75 -2.07 -9.75
N ILE A 113 -11.67 -1.36 -9.42
CA ILE A 113 -11.44 0.04 -9.79
C ILE A 113 -10.47 0.09 -10.99
N PRO A 114 -10.73 0.95 -11.99
CA PRO A 114 -9.77 1.23 -13.05
C PRO A 114 -8.58 2.04 -12.49
N ILE A 115 -7.39 1.43 -12.55
CA ILE A 115 -6.14 2.07 -12.15
C ILE A 115 -5.50 2.61 -13.43
N LYS A 116 -5.32 3.94 -13.54
CA LYS A 116 -4.44 4.51 -14.57
C LYS A 116 -3.03 4.71 -13.99
N LYS A 117 -2.02 4.34 -14.77
CA LYS A 117 -0.64 4.76 -14.51
C LYS A 117 -0.58 6.29 -14.66
N PRO A 118 -0.17 7.07 -13.63
CA PRO A 118 0.01 8.51 -13.81
C PRO A 118 1.16 8.79 -14.80
N ARG A 119 1.05 9.88 -15.57
CA ARG A 119 2.12 10.35 -16.49
C ARG A 119 3.43 10.53 -15.72
N ARG A 120 4.55 10.13 -16.33
CA ARG A 120 5.87 9.98 -15.67
C ARG A 120 6.45 11.30 -15.15
N GLU A 121 6.15 12.41 -15.81
CA GLU A 121 7.03 13.59 -15.90
C GLU A 121 7.19 14.45 -14.63
N LYS A 122 6.21 14.54 -13.71
CA LYS A 122 6.24 15.56 -12.64
C LYS A 122 6.75 15.14 -11.25
N ILE A 123 7.07 13.86 -11.01
CA ILE A 123 7.37 13.35 -9.66
C ILE A 123 8.85 13.04 -9.45
N GLU A 124 9.55 12.68 -10.53
CA GLU A 124 11.00 12.46 -10.48
C GLU A 124 11.73 13.75 -10.09
N GLU A 125 11.21 14.90 -10.51
CA GLU A 125 11.60 16.25 -10.06
C GLU A 125 11.29 16.53 -8.58
N ILE A 126 10.07 16.21 -8.10
CA ILE A 126 9.62 16.56 -6.74
C ILE A 126 10.35 15.75 -5.64
N LEU A 127 10.78 14.52 -5.93
CA LEU A 127 11.33 13.63 -4.92
C LEU A 127 12.84 13.34 -5.06
N GLY A 128 13.51 13.90 -6.09
CA GLY A 128 14.94 13.62 -6.35
C GLY A 128 15.24 12.13 -6.57
N LEU A 129 14.25 11.32 -6.96
CA LEU A 129 14.32 9.85 -7.00
C LEU A 129 14.88 9.34 -8.32
N VAL A 130 16.12 9.71 -8.66
CA VAL A 130 16.75 9.28 -9.92
C VAL A 130 17.11 7.78 -9.94
N LYS A 131 16.93 7.04 -8.82
CA LYS A 131 17.33 5.61 -8.73
C LYS A 131 16.34 4.66 -8.03
N ASN A 132 15.13 5.09 -7.67
CA ASN A 132 14.21 4.24 -6.90
C ASN A 132 13.11 3.62 -7.79
N LYS A 133 12.81 2.33 -7.58
CA LYS A 133 11.71 1.64 -8.26
C LYS A 133 10.38 2.04 -7.61
N ILE A 134 9.55 2.77 -8.34
CA ILE A 134 8.30 3.36 -7.83
C ILE A 134 7.12 2.65 -8.50
N ILE A 135 6.20 2.10 -7.71
CA ILE A 135 4.88 1.70 -8.20
C ILE A 135 3.88 2.81 -7.90
N ARG A 136 3.37 3.43 -8.97
CA ARG A 136 2.39 4.52 -8.89
C ARG A 136 0.98 3.97 -9.13
N TYR A 137 0.06 4.29 -8.24
CA TYR A 137 -1.35 3.98 -8.40
C TYR A 137 -2.16 5.26 -8.30
N ARG A 138 -2.83 5.61 -9.40
CA ARG A 138 -3.91 6.58 -9.36
C ARG A 138 -5.21 5.82 -9.52
N ILE A 139 -6.02 5.85 -8.48
CA ILE A 139 -7.42 5.45 -8.57
C ILE A 139 -8.11 6.56 -9.34
N LEU A 140 -8.54 6.24 -10.57
CA LEU A 140 -9.37 7.12 -11.38
C LEU A 140 -10.74 6.45 -11.54
N ASN A 141 -11.76 7.28 -11.72
CA ASN A 141 -13.13 6.83 -12.01
C ASN A 141 -13.14 5.78 -13.12
#